data_AF-A0A432YW25-F1
#
_entry.id   AF-A0A432YW25-F1
#
_cell.length_a   1.000
_cell.length_b   1.000
_cell.length_c   1.000
_cell.angle_alpha   90.00
_cell.angle_beta   90.00
_cell.angle_gamma   90.00
#
_symmetry.space_group_name_H-M   'P 1'
#
loop_
_entity.id
_entity.type
_entity.pdbx_description
1 polymer ?
#
loop_
_entity_poly.entity_id
_entity_poly.type
_entity_poly.pdbx_seq_one_letter_code
_entity_poly.pdbx_strand_id
1 'polypeptide(L)'
;MFEKKKVWVGVGSVLATTMAASTANAAPLTQPNAAPASFMAAPMAEGEMAAPEIDLSTNDTAFLAQLGFIRGHLWVGMKLYEQGHIEMAKTHMKHPGDELYAGLTEAFNDRGQPGFADELEALADSVINDNSKDVVMNNYKVLLDAISAHEPIADMTAKGVLLSVATMLMATADEYAVGIQEGKVAQVHEYQDALGFKEIALNRLERINSEEAEKASEAIEETRTVLKSLTDLWPTITPEGELQGDASKIYGAASRIELEARSI
;
A
#
# COMPACT_ATOMS: atom_id res chain seq x y z
N MET A 1 16.99 4.28 16.55
CA MET A 1 16.82 3.49 15.33
C MET A 1 16.17 4.44 14.34
N PHE A 2 16.84 4.78 13.24
CA PHE A 2 16.33 5.74 12.28
C PHE A 2 15.44 5.00 11.29
N GLU A 3 14.12 5.06 11.47
CA GLU A 3 13.16 4.66 10.44
C GLU A 3 13.28 5.62 9.25
N LYS A 4 13.41 5.04 8.05
CA LYS A 4 13.39 5.81 6.82
C LYS A 4 11.93 6.16 6.55
N LYS A 5 11.61 7.46 6.49
CA LYS A 5 10.28 7.94 6.05
C LYS A 5 9.93 7.27 4.71
N LYS A 6 8.99 6.33 4.72
CA LYS A 6 8.45 5.73 3.48
C LYS A 6 7.50 6.74 2.88
N VAL A 7 7.94 7.48 1.86
CA VAL A 7 7.00 8.14 0.97
C VAL A 7 6.52 7.04 0.02
N TRP A 8 5.24 6.71 0.10
CA TRP A 8 4.54 5.77 -0.79
C TRP A 8 4.42 6.38 -2.21
N VAL A 9 5.55 6.66 -2.85
CA VAL A 9 5.62 6.89 -4.28
C VAL A 9 5.65 5.50 -4.91
N GLY A 10 4.62 5.13 -5.65
CA GLY A 10 4.48 3.78 -6.23
C GLY A 10 5.77 3.32 -6.93
N VAL A 11 6.50 2.42 -6.28
CA VAL A 11 7.71 1.81 -6.84
C VAL A 11 7.31 0.49 -7.47
N GLY A 12 7.15 0.49 -8.79
CA GLY A 12 7.29 -0.73 -9.58
C GLY A 12 8.74 -1.20 -9.51
N SER A 13 9.08 -2.01 -8.50
CA SER A 13 10.41 -2.60 -8.38
C SER A 13 10.54 -3.79 -9.33
N VAL A 14 11.26 -3.61 -10.45
CA VAL A 14 11.78 -4.72 -11.24
C VAL A 14 12.95 -5.34 -10.47
N LEU A 15 12.72 -6.50 -9.85
CA LEU A 15 13.78 -7.29 -9.23
C LEU A 15 14.70 -7.89 -10.31
N ALA A 16 15.83 -7.22 -10.58
CA ALA A 16 16.94 -7.81 -11.32
C ALA A 16 17.71 -8.77 -10.40
N THR A 17 17.51 -10.07 -10.60
CA THR A 17 18.27 -11.13 -9.94
C THR A 17 19.71 -11.15 -10.48
N THR A 18 20.69 -10.79 -9.64
CA THR A 18 22.12 -10.91 -9.99
C THR A 18 22.63 -12.30 -9.64
N MET A 19 23.00 -13.07 -10.68
CA MET A 19 23.76 -14.32 -10.53
C MET A 19 25.22 -14.00 -10.17
N ALA A 20 25.70 -14.51 -9.04
CA ALA A 20 27.10 -14.41 -8.64
C ALA A 20 27.96 -15.39 -9.46
N ALA A 21 28.87 -14.86 -10.29
CA ALA A 21 29.90 -15.65 -10.95
C ALA A 21 31.20 -15.62 -10.12
N SER A 22 31.70 -16.80 -9.77
CA SER A 22 32.93 -17.01 -9.02
C SER A 22 34.19 -16.67 -9.84
N THR A 23 35.19 -16.11 -9.17
CA THR A 23 36.47 -15.69 -9.75
C THR A 23 37.41 -16.88 -9.94
N ALA A 24 38.00 -17.01 -11.13
CA ALA A 24 39.12 -17.92 -11.40
C ALA A 24 40.35 -17.11 -11.85
N ASN A 25 41.48 -17.36 -11.18
CA ASN A 25 42.80 -16.78 -11.44
C ASN A 25 43.31 -17.11 -12.85
N ALA A 26 43.89 -16.11 -13.52
CA ALA A 26 44.63 -16.28 -14.78
C ALA A 26 46.15 -16.28 -14.54
N ALA A 27 46.87 -17.14 -15.26
CA ALA A 27 48.31 -17.05 -15.51
C ALA A 27 48.53 -16.92 -17.04
N PRO A 28 49.56 -16.18 -17.53
CA PRO A 28 49.62 -15.76 -18.93
C PRO A 28 50.57 -16.63 -19.77
N LEU A 29 50.20 -16.91 -21.03
CA LEU A 29 51.14 -17.24 -22.10
C LEU A 29 50.71 -16.61 -23.45
N THR A 30 51.70 -16.00 -24.08
CA THR A 30 51.86 -15.43 -25.45
C THR A 30 51.46 -16.43 -26.57
N GLN A 31 51.04 -16.14 -27.82
CA GLN A 31 51.13 -15.02 -28.79
C GLN A 31 50.15 -15.31 -30.00
N PRO A 32 50.14 -14.65 -31.19
CA PRO A 32 48.96 -13.97 -31.78
C PRO A 32 48.37 -14.52 -33.12
N ASN A 33 47.32 -13.82 -33.61
CA ASN A 33 46.63 -13.80 -34.91
C ASN A 33 45.33 -14.62 -35.09
N ALA A 34 44.17 -13.93 -35.04
CA ALA A 34 43.27 -13.63 -36.17
C ALA A 34 41.96 -12.97 -35.67
N ALA A 35 41.40 -12.05 -36.49
CA ALA A 35 40.35 -11.04 -36.23
C ALA A 35 38.93 -11.57 -35.84
N PRO A 36 37.89 -10.73 -35.57
CA PRO A 36 37.82 -9.27 -35.51
C PRO A 36 37.18 -8.66 -34.23
N ALA A 37 37.46 -7.35 -34.05
CA ALA A 37 36.65 -6.31 -33.40
C ALA A 37 35.83 -6.70 -32.15
N SER A 38 36.50 -6.65 -31.00
CA SER A 38 35.85 -6.37 -29.73
C SER A 38 35.18 -4.99 -29.81
N PHE A 39 33.86 -4.97 -30.05
CA PHE A 39 33.06 -3.83 -29.64
C PHE A 39 33.15 -3.77 -28.12
N MET A 40 33.89 -2.77 -27.63
CA MET A 40 33.78 -2.33 -26.26
C MET A 40 32.29 -2.12 -25.98
N ALA A 41 31.75 -2.92 -25.05
CA ALA A 41 30.49 -2.59 -24.42
C ALA A 41 30.71 -1.26 -23.71
N ALA A 42 30.33 -0.17 -24.37
CA ALA A 42 30.10 1.09 -23.71
C ALA A 42 29.08 0.83 -22.60
N PRO A 43 29.28 1.37 -21.39
CA PRO A 43 28.28 1.23 -20.34
C PRO A 43 26.98 1.84 -20.88
N MET A 44 25.94 1.00 -21.01
CA MET A 44 24.60 1.52 -21.23
C MET A 44 24.29 2.37 -20.01
N ALA A 45 24.12 3.67 -20.25
CA ALA A 45 23.57 4.56 -19.25
C ALA A 45 22.24 3.96 -18.80
N GLU A 46 22.17 3.55 -17.54
CA GLU A 46 20.92 3.28 -16.85
C GLU A 46 20.15 4.60 -16.82
N GLY A 47 19.32 4.80 -17.84
CA GLY A 47 18.21 5.72 -17.76
C GLY A 47 17.19 5.10 -16.83
N GLU A 48 17.38 5.27 -15.52
CA GLU A 48 16.27 5.26 -14.58
C GLU A 48 15.31 6.37 -15.05
N MET A 49 14.33 6.01 -15.87
CA MET A 49 13.14 6.84 -15.98
C MET A 49 12.49 6.76 -14.60
N ALA A 50 12.84 7.71 -13.73
CA ALA A 50 12.03 7.98 -12.55
C ALA A 50 10.59 8.09 -13.05
N ALA A 51 9.73 7.21 -12.53
CA ALA A 51 8.30 7.34 -12.78
C ALA A 51 7.91 8.78 -12.44
N PRO A 52 7.06 9.44 -13.26
CA PRO A 52 6.64 10.80 -12.95
C PRO A 52 6.08 10.83 -11.53
N GLU A 53 6.57 11.79 -10.74
CA GLU A 53 6.09 12.02 -9.39
C GLU A 53 4.58 12.24 -9.44
N ILE A 54 3.83 11.42 -8.70
CA ILE A 54 2.37 11.49 -8.71
C ILE A 54 1.95 12.66 -7.81
N ASP A 55 1.43 13.70 -8.44
CA ASP A 55 0.91 14.87 -7.73
C ASP A 55 -0.47 14.56 -7.12
N LEU A 56 -0.51 14.42 -5.79
CA LEU A 56 -1.73 14.16 -5.03
C LEU A 56 -2.70 15.36 -5.05
N SER A 57 -2.22 16.58 -5.32
CA SER A 57 -3.05 17.79 -5.42
C SER A 57 -4.00 17.73 -6.61
N THR A 58 -3.62 17.01 -7.68
CA THR A 58 -4.40 16.94 -8.93
C THR A 58 -4.86 15.54 -9.32
N ASN A 59 -4.28 14.48 -8.75
CA ASN A 59 -4.64 13.10 -9.06
C ASN A 59 -5.60 12.50 -8.02
N ASP A 60 -6.90 12.50 -8.32
CA ASP A 60 -7.94 11.97 -7.41
C ASP A 60 -7.80 10.48 -7.13
N THR A 61 -7.31 9.69 -8.09
CA THR A 61 -7.12 8.24 -7.91
C THR A 61 -6.03 7.97 -6.88
N ALA A 62 -4.90 8.65 -6.99
CA ALA A 62 -3.79 8.53 -6.05
C ALA A 62 -4.12 9.13 -4.69
N PHE A 63 -4.79 10.29 -4.66
CA PHE A 63 -5.27 10.91 -3.44
C PHE A 63 -6.25 9.99 -2.68
N LEU A 64 -7.20 9.37 -3.39
CA LEU A 64 -8.11 8.39 -2.81
C LEU A 64 -7.35 7.15 -2.29
N ALA A 65 -6.33 6.66 -3.01
CA ALA A 65 -5.48 5.57 -2.52
C ALA A 65 -4.76 5.94 -1.21
N GLN A 66 -4.18 7.14 -1.13
CA GLN A 66 -3.48 7.63 0.05
C GLN A 66 -4.41 7.74 1.28
N LEU A 67 -5.64 8.24 1.10
CA LEU A 67 -6.66 8.22 2.16
C LEU A 67 -7.07 6.79 2.56
N GLY A 68 -7.00 5.86 1.61
CA GLY A 68 -7.23 4.42 1.85
C GLY A 68 -6.19 3.80 2.77
N PHE A 69 -4.91 4.17 2.64
CA PHE A 69 -3.85 3.68 3.53
C PHE A 69 -4.08 4.13 4.97
N ILE A 70 -4.44 5.41 5.17
CA ILE A 70 -4.81 5.92 6.50
C ILE A 70 -5.96 5.09 7.07
N ARG A 71 -7.05 4.89 6.32
CA ARG A 71 -8.16 4.03 6.76
C ARG A 71 -7.72 2.61 7.11
N GLY A 72 -6.75 2.05 6.39
CA GLY A 72 -6.26 0.70 6.61
C GLY A 72 -5.57 0.55 7.96
N HIS A 73 -4.63 1.43 8.29
CA HIS A 73 -4.01 1.47 9.62
C HIS A 73 -5.05 1.63 10.73
N LEU A 74 -6.00 2.55 10.55
CA LEU A 74 -7.04 2.79 11.54
C LEU A 74 -7.92 1.56 11.75
N TRP A 75 -8.30 0.87 10.66
CA TRP A 75 -9.09 -0.36 10.74
C TRP A 75 -8.35 -1.46 11.52
N VAL A 76 -7.07 -1.67 11.23
CA VAL A 76 -6.21 -2.64 11.90
C VAL A 76 -6.05 -2.29 13.37
N GLY A 77 -5.67 -1.04 13.66
CA GLY A 77 -5.47 -0.56 15.01
C GLY A 77 -6.72 -0.71 15.86
N MET A 78 -7.90 -0.40 15.31
CA MET A 78 -9.16 -0.59 16.02
C MET A 78 -9.52 -2.07 16.20
N LYS A 79 -9.22 -2.95 15.23
CA LYS A 79 -9.41 -4.39 15.41
C LYS A 79 -8.55 -4.97 16.52
N LEU A 80 -7.28 -4.56 16.57
CA LEU A 80 -6.34 -4.94 17.63
C LEU A 80 -6.79 -4.39 18.99
N TYR A 81 -7.24 -3.13 19.04
CA TYR A 81 -7.78 -2.51 20.24
C TYR A 81 -9.00 -3.27 20.78
N GLU A 82 -9.97 -3.59 19.91
CA GLU A 82 -11.16 -4.36 20.26
C GLU A 82 -10.83 -5.77 20.77
N GLN A 83 -9.74 -6.37 20.29
CA GLN A 83 -9.24 -7.68 20.71
C GLN A 83 -8.32 -7.63 21.94
N GLY A 84 -8.04 -6.44 22.49
CA GLY A 84 -7.19 -6.26 23.66
C GLY A 84 -5.69 -6.26 23.37
N HIS A 85 -5.27 -6.23 22.11
CA HIS A 85 -3.87 -6.10 21.68
C HIS A 85 -3.45 -4.61 21.69
N ILE A 86 -3.53 -3.97 22.86
CA ILE A 86 -3.42 -2.51 23.01
C ILE A 86 -2.09 -1.94 22.50
N GLU A 87 -0.97 -2.59 22.79
CA GLU A 87 0.34 -2.09 22.33
C GLU A 87 0.47 -2.12 20.80
N MET A 88 -0.05 -3.16 20.15
CA MET A 88 -0.09 -3.20 18.68
C MET A 88 -1.06 -2.15 18.13
N ALA A 89 -2.20 -1.93 18.80
CA ALA A 89 -3.12 -0.88 18.41
C ALA A 89 -2.46 0.51 18.47
N LYS A 90 -1.70 0.81 19.53
CA LYS A 90 -0.95 2.07 19.69
C LYS A 90 0.03 2.31 18.53
N THR A 91 0.75 1.27 18.09
CA THR A 91 1.62 1.32 16.90
C THR A 91 0.84 1.81 15.68
N HIS A 92 -0.29 1.18 15.38
CA HIS A 92 -1.13 1.51 14.22
C HIS A 92 -1.81 2.88 14.30
N MET A 93 -2.06 3.41 15.50
CA MET A 93 -2.64 4.76 15.63
C MET A 93 -1.63 5.87 15.37
N LYS A 94 -0.34 5.59 15.55
CA LYS A 94 0.73 6.59 15.39
C LYS A 94 1.19 6.73 13.94
N HIS A 95 1.32 5.62 13.21
CA HIS A 95 1.88 5.60 11.85
C HIS A 95 1.18 6.56 10.86
N PRO A 96 -0.15 6.69 10.83
CA PRO A 96 -0.80 7.56 9.86
C PRO A 96 -0.40 9.03 10.00
N GLY A 97 -0.23 9.53 11.23
CA GLY A 97 0.18 10.92 11.47
C GLY A 97 1.65 11.16 11.11
N ASP A 98 2.52 10.25 11.54
CA ASP A 98 3.97 10.39 11.37
C ASP A 98 4.45 10.21 9.92
N GLU A 99 3.75 9.36 9.15
CA GLU A 99 4.24 8.91 7.83
C GLU A 99 3.32 9.29 6.68
N LEU A 100 2.00 9.11 6.83
CA LEU A 100 1.07 9.23 5.71
C LEU A 100 0.44 10.61 5.56
N TYR A 101 0.09 11.24 6.68
CA TYR A 101 -0.64 12.52 6.69
C TYR A 101 0.27 13.70 6.29
N ALA A 102 1.56 13.63 6.60
CA ALA A 102 2.53 14.63 6.17
C ALA A 102 2.56 14.80 4.64
N GLY A 103 2.42 13.69 3.88
CA GLY A 103 2.34 13.71 2.42
C GLY A 103 1.03 14.25 1.86
N LEU A 104 -0.02 14.37 2.68
CA LEU A 104 -1.32 14.92 2.28
C LEU A 104 -1.47 16.41 2.54
N THR A 105 -0.59 17.01 3.34
CA THR A 105 -0.76 18.40 3.81
C THR A 105 -0.77 19.40 2.64
N GLU A 106 0.17 19.27 1.70
CA GLU A 106 0.21 20.10 0.49
C GLU A 106 -1.00 19.84 -0.41
N ALA A 107 -1.35 18.56 -0.61
CA ALA A 107 -2.53 18.18 -1.40
C ALA A 107 -3.83 18.74 -0.85
N PHE A 108 -4.04 18.73 0.49
CA PHE A 108 -5.21 19.35 1.11
C PHE A 108 -5.24 20.86 0.85
N ASN A 109 -4.11 21.55 1.06
CA ASN A 109 -4.02 22.99 0.83
C ASN A 109 -4.35 23.36 -0.63
N ASP A 110 -3.78 22.64 -1.60
CA ASP A 110 -3.99 22.91 -3.02
C ASP A 110 -5.40 22.56 -3.49
N ARG A 111 -6.02 21.54 -2.88
CA ARG A 111 -7.43 21.18 -3.08
C ARG A 111 -8.40 22.12 -2.34
N GLY A 112 -7.89 23.09 -1.57
CA GLY A 112 -8.71 24.02 -0.79
C GLY A 112 -9.47 23.35 0.35
N GLN A 113 -8.92 22.26 0.89
CA GLN A 113 -9.53 21.43 1.93
C GLN A 113 -8.77 21.61 3.27
N PRO A 114 -9.48 21.59 4.40
CA PRO A 114 -8.84 21.77 5.71
C PRO A 114 -8.06 20.53 6.18
N GLY A 115 -8.34 19.34 5.63
CA GLY A 115 -7.79 18.09 6.13
C GLY A 115 -8.46 17.64 7.43
N PHE A 116 -7.79 16.76 8.18
CA PHE A 116 -8.31 16.12 9.39
C PHE A 116 -7.21 15.82 10.43
N ALA A 117 -6.17 16.67 10.48
CA ALA A 117 -5.01 16.46 11.37
C ALA A 117 -5.42 16.35 12.85
N ASP A 118 -6.30 17.25 13.29
CA ASP A 118 -6.76 17.32 14.68
C ASP A 118 -7.56 16.07 15.07
N GLU A 119 -8.44 15.58 14.18
CA GLU A 119 -9.19 14.35 14.41
C GLU A 119 -8.29 13.12 14.45
N LEU A 120 -7.23 13.11 13.63
CA LEU A 120 -6.25 12.03 13.59
C LEU A 120 -5.45 11.96 14.90
N GLU A 121 -4.95 13.10 15.36
CA GLU A 121 -4.25 13.24 16.64
C GLU A 121 -5.15 12.86 17.81
N ALA A 122 -6.41 13.33 17.81
CA ALA A 122 -7.37 13.03 18.89
C ALA A 122 -7.66 11.54 19.05
N LEU A 123 -7.74 10.77 17.96
CA LEU A 123 -7.87 9.31 18.05
C LEU A 123 -6.59 8.70 18.60
N ALA A 124 -5.43 9.06 18.04
CA ALA A 124 -4.15 8.50 18.46
C ALA A 124 -3.89 8.73 19.96
N ASP A 125 -4.08 9.96 20.42
CA ASP A 125 -3.95 10.33 21.83
C ASP A 125 -4.92 9.56 22.73
N SER A 126 -6.15 9.34 22.27
CA SER A 126 -7.13 8.60 23.07
C SER A 126 -6.71 7.13 23.31
N VAL A 127 -6.07 6.50 22.32
CA VAL A 127 -5.56 5.13 22.44
C VAL A 127 -4.25 5.09 23.22
N ILE A 128 -3.33 6.03 22.97
CA ILE A 128 -2.02 6.10 23.62
C ILE A 128 -2.17 6.35 25.13
N ASN A 129 -3.09 7.23 25.52
CA ASN A 129 -3.33 7.60 26.92
C ASN A 129 -4.32 6.68 27.64
N ASP A 130 -4.69 5.54 27.05
CA ASP A 130 -5.61 4.55 27.61
C ASP A 130 -6.94 5.17 28.08
N ASN A 131 -7.50 6.09 27.28
CA ASN A 131 -8.81 6.69 27.56
C ASN A 131 -9.92 5.61 27.54
N SER A 132 -11.10 5.97 28.05
CA SER A 132 -12.24 5.03 28.05
C SER A 132 -12.61 4.60 26.62
N LYS A 133 -13.12 3.36 26.50
CA LYS A 133 -13.58 2.81 25.21
C LYS A 133 -14.57 3.74 24.50
N ASP A 134 -15.48 4.37 25.23
CA ASP A 134 -16.46 5.28 24.64
C ASP A 134 -15.79 6.51 24.00
N VAL A 135 -14.74 7.06 24.62
CA VAL A 135 -13.97 8.17 24.06
C VAL A 135 -13.23 7.73 22.80
N VAL A 136 -12.55 6.58 22.84
CA VAL A 136 -11.82 6.03 21.68
C VAL A 136 -12.77 5.80 20.50
N MET A 137 -13.92 5.14 20.74
CA MET A 137 -14.89 4.85 19.68
C MET A 137 -15.52 6.12 19.10
N ASN A 138 -15.76 7.14 19.94
CA ASN A 138 -16.24 8.43 19.47
C ASN A 138 -15.20 9.13 18.58
N ASN A 139 -13.94 9.20 19.00
CA ASN A 139 -12.87 9.82 18.22
C ASN A 139 -12.64 9.06 16.90
N TYR A 140 -12.73 7.73 16.92
CA TYR A 140 -12.64 6.92 15.72
C TYR A 140 -13.76 7.25 14.72
N LYS A 141 -15.01 7.36 15.20
CA LYS A 141 -16.14 7.77 14.36
C LYS A 141 -15.93 9.17 13.77
N VAL A 142 -15.54 10.14 14.60
CA VAL A 142 -15.29 11.53 14.16
C VAL A 142 -14.23 11.56 13.06
N LEU A 143 -13.13 10.83 13.23
CA LEU A 143 -12.09 10.74 12.22
C LEU A 143 -12.56 10.06 10.93
N LEU A 144 -13.33 8.97 11.00
CA LEU A 144 -13.88 8.33 9.81
C LEU A 144 -14.84 9.25 9.05
N ASP A 145 -15.66 10.04 9.76
CA ASP A 145 -16.55 11.04 9.16
C ASP A 145 -15.71 12.15 8.49
N ALA A 146 -14.64 12.62 9.14
CA ALA A 146 -13.72 13.63 8.59
C ALA A 146 -13.00 13.12 7.32
N ILE A 147 -12.46 11.89 7.31
CA ILE A 147 -11.85 11.30 6.12
C ILE A 147 -12.89 11.20 5.00
N SER A 148 -14.12 10.76 5.31
CA SER A 148 -15.19 10.60 4.31
C SER A 148 -15.56 11.91 3.63
N ALA A 149 -15.53 13.04 4.35
CA ALA A 149 -15.82 14.36 3.80
C ALA A 149 -14.77 14.84 2.78
N HIS A 150 -13.58 14.24 2.78
CA HIS A 150 -12.47 14.62 1.91
C HIS A 150 -12.24 13.64 0.75
N GLU A 151 -12.84 12.44 0.78
CA GLU A 151 -12.70 11.48 -0.30
C GLU A 151 -13.57 11.85 -1.50
N PRO A 152 -13.01 12.02 -2.72
CA PRO A 152 -13.76 12.44 -3.90
C PRO A 152 -14.61 11.31 -4.52
N ILE A 153 -14.78 10.17 -3.82
CA ILE A 153 -15.29 8.92 -4.38
C ILE A 153 -16.69 9.03 -5.00
N ALA A 154 -17.53 9.94 -4.49
CA ALA A 154 -18.88 10.15 -5.03
C ALA A 154 -18.85 10.68 -6.48
N ASP A 155 -17.85 11.48 -6.83
CA ASP A 155 -17.70 12.15 -8.12
C ASP A 155 -16.74 11.40 -9.07
N MET A 156 -16.13 10.30 -8.60
CA MET A 156 -15.20 9.50 -9.40
C MET A 156 -15.91 8.49 -10.28
N THR A 157 -15.28 8.19 -11.43
CA THR A 157 -15.69 7.06 -12.26
C THR A 157 -15.34 5.74 -11.58
N ALA A 158 -16.07 4.65 -11.89
CA ALA A 158 -15.73 3.31 -11.42
C ALA A 158 -14.28 2.95 -11.77
N LYS A 159 -13.83 3.31 -12.98
CA LYS A 159 -12.44 3.17 -13.42
C LYS A 159 -11.45 3.79 -12.44
N GLY A 160 -11.64 5.06 -12.07
CA GLY A 160 -10.76 5.76 -11.14
C GLY A 160 -10.74 5.08 -9.77
N VAL A 161 -11.90 4.64 -9.27
CA VAL A 161 -11.98 3.91 -7.99
C VAL A 161 -11.24 2.57 -8.06
N LEU A 162 -11.43 1.78 -9.11
CA LEU A 162 -10.75 0.49 -9.28
C LEU A 162 -9.23 0.66 -9.46
N LEU A 163 -8.76 1.71 -10.14
CA LEU A 163 -7.33 2.03 -10.20
C LEU A 163 -6.76 2.41 -8.83
N SER A 164 -7.54 3.09 -7.97
CA SER A 164 -7.12 3.36 -6.59
C SER A 164 -6.99 2.06 -5.78
N VAL A 165 -7.89 1.09 -6.02
CA VAL A 165 -7.84 -0.25 -5.41
C VAL A 165 -6.60 -1.01 -5.89
N ALA A 166 -6.30 -0.99 -7.19
CA ALA A 166 -5.08 -1.61 -7.71
C ALA A 166 -3.81 -1.01 -7.09
N THR A 167 -3.76 0.32 -6.96
CA THR A 167 -2.67 1.04 -6.27
C THR A 167 -2.54 0.59 -4.82
N MET A 168 -3.66 0.46 -4.10
CA MET A 168 -3.64 -0.04 -2.73
C MET A 168 -3.13 -1.48 -2.64
N LEU A 169 -3.45 -2.35 -3.61
CA LEU A 169 -3.02 -3.74 -3.59
C LEU A 169 -1.55 -3.93 -3.97
N MET A 170 -0.98 -3.04 -4.81
CA MET A 170 0.47 -2.97 -4.97
C MET A 170 1.13 -2.70 -3.62
N ALA A 171 0.59 -1.74 -2.86
CA ALA A 171 1.12 -1.42 -1.56
C ALA A 171 0.93 -2.52 -0.51
N THR A 172 -0.24 -3.16 -0.53
CA THR A 172 -0.50 -4.38 0.24
C THR A 172 0.56 -5.45 -0.02
N ALA A 173 0.98 -5.62 -1.27
CA ALA A 173 1.99 -6.62 -1.63
C ALA A 173 3.36 -6.27 -1.05
N ASP A 174 3.79 -5.00 -1.12
CA ASP A 174 5.08 -4.58 -0.56
C ASP A 174 5.10 -4.75 0.97
N GLU A 175 4.06 -4.31 1.69
CA GLU A 175 4.03 -4.48 3.16
C GLU A 175 3.92 -5.96 3.56
N TYR A 176 3.18 -6.77 2.80
CA TYR A 176 3.14 -8.21 3.06
C TYR A 176 4.50 -8.88 2.83
N ALA A 177 5.26 -8.47 1.81
CA ALA A 177 6.60 -8.98 1.53
C ALA A 177 7.62 -8.59 2.62
N VAL A 178 7.43 -7.42 3.24
CA VAL A 178 8.22 -7.00 4.40
C VAL A 178 7.79 -7.79 5.65
N GLY A 179 6.49 -7.97 5.83
CA GLY A 179 5.91 -8.63 6.99
C GLY A 179 6.18 -10.13 7.03
N ILE A 180 6.18 -10.81 5.88
CA ILE A 180 6.41 -12.24 5.73
C ILE A 180 7.66 -12.48 4.89
N GLN A 181 8.69 -13.06 5.52
CA GLN A 181 9.95 -13.38 4.85
C GLN A 181 10.31 -14.85 5.10
N GLU A 182 10.69 -15.56 4.04
CA GLU A 182 11.10 -16.97 4.11
C GLU A 182 10.09 -17.88 4.85
N GLY A 183 8.79 -17.62 4.65
CA GLY A 183 7.69 -18.38 5.28
C GLY A 183 7.50 -18.13 6.78
N LYS A 184 7.98 -16.98 7.29
CA LYS A 184 7.90 -16.59 8.70
C LYS A 184 7.43 -15.16 8.85
N VAL A 185 6.80 -14.88 9.99
CA VAL A 185 6.45 -13.51 10.39
C VAL A 185 7.74 -12.77 10.78
N ALA A 186 8.19 -11.88 9.90
CA ALA A 186 9.38 -11.05 10.09
C ALA A 186 9.04 -9.71 10.74
N GLN A 187 8.00 -9.03 10.25
CA GLN A 187 7.51 -7.77 10.81
C GLN A 187 5.97 -7.79 10.89
N VAL A 188 5.46 -8.08 12.09
CA VAL A 188 4.01 -8.31 12.27
C VAL A 188 3.16 -7.08 11.94
N HIS A 189 3.65 -5.86 12.21
CA HIS A 189 2.89 -4.63 11.92
C HIS A 189 2.75 -4.40 10.41
N GLU A 190 3.78 -4.68 9.60
CA GLU A 190 3.71 -4.55 8.13
C GLU A 190 2.72 -5.59 7.53
N TYR A 191 2.74 -6.83 8.05
CA TYR A 191 1.74 -7.83 7.70
C TYR A 191 0.31 -7.38 8.04
N GLN A 192 0.15 -6.70 9.19
CA GLN A 192 -1.12 -6.17 9.64
C GLN A 192 -1.58 -4.98 8.78
N ASP A 193 -0.67 -4.08 8.41
CA ASP A 193 -0.96 -2.95 7.49
C ASP A 193 -1.46 -3.45 6.14
N ALA A 194 -0.79 -4.48 5.60
CA ALA A 194 -1.24 -5.16 4.40
C ALA A 194 -2.68 -5.69 4.51
N LEU A 195 -3.05 -6.30 5.65
CA LEU A 195 -4.44 -6.72 5.91
C LEU A 195 -5.40 -5.54 5.86
N GLY A 196 -5.07 -4.45 6.57
CA GLY A 196 -5.88 -3.24 6.61
C GLY A 196 -6.12 -2.66 5.22
N PHE A 197 -5.07 -2.55 4.40
CA PHE A 197 -5.16 -2.04 3.04
C PHE A 197 -6.08 -2.91 2.18
N LYS A 198 -5.96 -4.25 2.26
CA LYS A 198 -6.85 -5.16 1.54
C LYS A 198 -8.32 -5.02 1.96
N GLU A 199 -8.59 -4.91 3.26
CA GLU A 199 -9.97 -4.80 3.77
C GLU A 199 -10.61 -3.47 3.40
N ILE A 200 -9.86 -2.36 3.45
CA ILE A 200 -10.35 -1.06 3.00
C ILE A 200 -10.55 -1.03 1.49
N ALA A 201 -9.66 -1.64 0.72
CA ALA A 201 -9.81 -1.78 -0.73
C ALA A 201 -11.09 -2.55 -1.10
N LEU A 202 -11.43 -3.60 -0.34
CA LEU A 202 -12.68 -4.35 -0.51
C LEU A 202 -13.90 -3.51 -0.12
N ASN A 203 -13.86 -2.82 1.02
CA ASN A 203 -14.96 -1.96 1.48
C ASN A 203 -15.23 -0.79 0.52
N ARG A 204 -14.18 -0.27 -0.13
CA ARG A 204 -14.28 0.83 -1.09
C ARG A 204 -15.20 0.53 -2.27
N LEU A 205 -15.32 -0.73 -2.68
CA LEU A 205 -16.22 -1.12 -3.76
C LEU A 205 -17.70 -0.82 -3.44
N GLU A 206 -18.09 -0.87 -2.17
CA GLU A 206 -19.45 -0.53 -1.71
C GLU A 206 -19.75 0.97 -1.75
N ARG A 207 -18.72 1.79 -1.96
CA ARG A 207 -18.80 3.25 -1.92
C ARG A 207 -18.77 3.88 -3.31
N ILE A 208 -18.64 3.07 -4.36
CA ILE A 208 -18.80 3.53 -5.74
C ILE A 208 -20.25 4.02 -5.90
N ASN A 209 -20.42 5.20 -6.49
CA ASN A 209 -21.75 5.77 -6.68
C ASN A 209 -22.62 4.83 -7.55
N SER A 210 -23.94 4.89 -7.36
CA SER A 210 -24.86 3.91 -7.96
C SER A 210 -24.83 3.91 -9.48
N GLU A 211 -24.62 5.06 -10.12
CA GLU A 211 -24.57 5.18 -11.58
C GLU A 211 -23.33 4.47 -12.14
N GLU A 212 -22.17 4.72 -11.54
CA GLU A 212 -20.91 4.06 -11.94
C GLU A 212 -20.90 2.57 -11.57
N ALA A 213 -21.52 2.20 -10.45
CA ALA A 213 -21.66 0.81 -10.04
C ALA A 213 -22.52 0.00 -11.04
N GLU A 214 -23.57 0.59 -11.60
CA GLU A 214 -24.39 -0.05 -12.64
C GLU A 214 -23.58 -0.25 -13.93
N LYS A 215 -22.87 0.79 -14.39
CA LYS A 215 -22.07 0.75 -15.63
C LYS A 215 -20.93 -0.26 -15.57
N ALA A 216 -20.28 -0.40 -14.41
CA ALA A 216 -19.08 -1.21 -14.22
C ALA A 216 -19.31 -2.46 -13.35
N SER A 217 -20.56 -2.93 -13.26
CA SER A 217 -20.95 -4.02 -12.35
C SER A 217 -20.08 -5.28 -12.49
N GLU A 218 -19.77 -5.71 -13.72
CA GLU A 218 -18.90 -6.88 -13.97
C GLU A 218 -17.47 -6.67 -13.45
N ALA A 219 -16.85 -5.51 -13.76
CA ALA A 219 -15.49 -5.19 -13.32
C ALA A 219 -15.39 -5.06 -11.78
N ILE A 220 -16.44 -4.53 -11.14
CA ILE A 220 -16.53 -4.41 -9.68
C ILE A 220 -16.65 -5.79 -9.04
N GLU A 221 -17.50 -6.67 -9.57
CA GLU A 221 -17.67 -8.04 -9.03
C GLU A 221 -16.43 -8.91 -9.26
N GLU A 222 -15.72 -8.74 -10.38
CA GLU A 222 -14.43 -9.41 -10.59
C GLU A 222 -13.39 -8.89 -9.59
N THR A 223 -13.28 -7.57 -9.44
CA THR A 223 -12.38 -6.95 -8.45
C THR A 223 -12.66 -7.48 -7.03
N ARG A 224 -13.94 -7.57 -6.66
CA ARG A 224 -14.38 -8.12 -5.37
C ARG A 224 -13.95 -9.58 -5.21
N THR A 225 -14.11 -10.39 -6.26
CA THR A 225 -13.72 -11.81 -6.27
C THR A 225 -12.22 -11.97 -6.08
N VAL A 226 -11.43 -11.17 -6.81
CA VAL A 226 -9.97 -11.13 -6.69
C VAL A 226 -9.55 -10.79 -5.25
N LEU A 227 -10.08 -9.72 -4.67
CA LEU A 227 -9.75 -9.32 -3.29
C LEU A 227 -10.11 -10.39 -2.26
N LYS A 228 -11.29 -11.03 -2.40
CA LYS A 228 -11.72 -12.11 -1.50
C LYS A 228 -10.84 -13.35 -1.61
N SER A 229 -10.28 -13.63 -2.79
CA SER A 229 -9.38 -14.78 -2.99
C SER A 229 -8.07 -14.68 -2.20
N LEU A 230 -7.69 -13.47 -1.77
CA LEU A 230 -6.47 -13.24 -0.97
C LEU A 230 -6.67 -13.50 0.53
N THR A 231 -7.89 -13.79 0.98
CA THR A 231 -8.22 -13.89 2.42
C THR A 231 -7.36 -14.93 3.15
N ASP A 232 -7.03 -16.03 2.50
CA ASP A 232 -6.24 -17.11 3.10
C ASP A 232 -4.78 -16.70 3.42
N LEU A 233 -4.30 -15.57 2.88
CA LEU A 233 -2.99 -15.00 3.24
C LEU A 233 -2.98 -14.42 4.66
N TRP A 234 -4.16 -14.16 5.25
CA TRP A 234 -4.33 -13.62 6.59
C TRP A 234 -5.22 -14.49 7.48
N PRO A 235 -4.75 -15.66 7.95
CA PRO A 235 -5.54 -16.55 8.81
C PRO A 235 -5.86 -15.94 10.18
N THR A 236 -5.05 -14.98 10.64
CA THR A 236 -5.26 -14.19 11.86
C THR A 236 -4.61 -12.82 11.72
N ILE A 237 -5.07 -11.83 12.49
CA ILE A 237 -4.46 -10.49 12.57
C ILE A 237 -3.17 -10.47 13.42
N THR A 238 -2.96 -11.48 14.27
CA THR A 238 -1.77 -11.63 15.12
C THR A 238 -1.07 -12.97 14.83
N PRO A 239 -0.47 -13.14 13.64
CA PRO A 239 0.23 -14.38 13.32
C PRO A 239 1.51 -14.49 14.15
N GLU A 240 1.91 -15.72 14.45
CA GLU A 240 3.15 -16.03 15.15
C GLU A 240 3.91 -17.14 14.41
N GLY A 241 5.24 -17.06 14.42
CA GLY A 241 6.09 -18.13 13.89
C GLY A 241 6.01 -18.30 12.37
N GLU A 242 5.67 -19.50 11.92
CA GLU A 242 5.64 -19.87 10.50
C GLU A 242 4.30 -19.47 9.87
N LEU A 243 4.38 -18.73 8.77
CA LEU A 243 3.25 -18.40 7.93
C LEU A 243 3.70 -18.49 6.48
N GLN A 244 3.18 -19.50 5.78
CA GLN A 244 3.41 -19.62 4.34
C GLN A 244 2.54 -18.60 3.61
N GLY A 245 3.17 -17.53 3.14
CA GLY A 245 2.55 -16.43 2.43
C GLY A 245 3.40 -16.02 1.24
N ASP A 246 2.76 -15.62 0.14
CA ASP A 246 3.44 -15.23 -1.09
C ASP A 246 2.87 -13.91 -1.63
N ALA A 247 3.64 -12.83 -1.47
CA ALA A 247 3.29 -11.50 -1.95
C ALA A 247 3.06 -11.44 -3.47
N SER A 248 3.63 -12.37 -4.25
CA SER A 248 3.40 -12.43 -5.70
C SER A 248 1.92 -12.62 -6.08
N LYS A 249 1.15 -13.30 -5.22
CA LYS A 249 -0.31 -13.45 -5.38
C LYS A 249 -1.01 -12.09 -5.28
N ILE A 250 -0.55 -11.22 -4.40
CA ILE A 250 -1.10 -9.88 -4.18
C ILE A 250 -0.70 -8.95 -5.34
N TYR A 251 0.55 -8.99 -5.81
CA TYR A 251 0.96 -8.25 -7.03
C TYR A 251 0.16 -8.69 -8.27
N GLY A 252 -0.07 -10.00 -8.42
CA GLY A 252 -0.90 -10.55 -9.49
C GLY A 252 -2.35 -10.06 -9.42
N ALA A 253 -2.92 -10.02 -8.20
CA ALA A 253 -4.24 -9.46 -7.96
C ALA A 253 -4.31 -7.96 -8.31
N ALA A 254 -3.32 -7.16 -7.89
CA ALA A 254 -3.23 -5.74 -8.22
C ALA A 254 -3.23 -5.52 -9.74
N SER A 255 -2.39 -6.26 -10.45
CA SER A 255 -2.27 -6.19 -11.92
C SER A 255 -3.58 -6.58 -12.61
N ARG A 256 -4.27 -7.62 -12.11
CA ARG A 256 -5.57 -8.04 -12.65
C ARG A 256 -6.63 -6.95 -12.48
N ILE A 257 -6.73 -6.37 -11.29
CA ILE A 257 -7.68 -5.27 -11.01
C ILE A 257 -7.38 -4.06 -11.89
N GLU A 258 -6.11 -3.72 -12.11
CA GLU A 258 -5.72 -2.66 -13.02
C GLU A 258 -6.20 -2.93 -14.46
N LEU A 259 -6.04 -4.16 -14.95
CA LEU A 259 -6.52 -4.56 -16.28
C LEU A 259 -8.04 -4.47 -16.38
N GLU A 260 -8.78 -4.96 -15.38
CA GLU A 260 -10.24 -4.85 -15.34
C GLU A 260 -10.67 -3.37 -15.37
N ALA A 261 -10.05 -2.52 -14.53
CA ALA A 261 -10.31 -1.09 -14.49
C ALA A 261 -10.04 -0.39 -15.84
N ARG A 262 -9.02 -0.82 -16.58
CA ARG A 262 -8.67 -0.23 -17.88
C ARG A 262 -9.60 -0.68 -19.00
N SER A 263 -10.37 -1.75 -18.80
CA SER A 263 -11.31 -2.30 -19.79
C SER A 263 -12.64 -1.53 -19.86
N ILE A 264 -12.96 -0.75 -18.81
CA ILE A 264 -14.13 0.13 -18.71
C ILE A 264 -13.80 1.61 -18.98
#